data_AF-A0A3R6VXW3-F1
#
_entry.id   AF-A0A3R6VXW3-F1
#
_cell.length_a   1.000
_cell.length_b   1.000
_cell.length_c   1.000
_cell.angle_alpha   90.00
_cell.angle_beta   90.00
_cell.angle_gamma   90.00
#
_symmetry.space_group_name_H-M   'P 1'
#
loop_
_entity.id
_entity.type
_entity.pdbx_description
1 polymer ?
#
loop_
_entity_poly.entity_id
_entity_poly.type
_entity_poly.pdbx_seq_one_letter_code
_entity_poly.pdbx_strand_id
1 'polypeptide(L)'
;MFAVSSRPTVPLALQTAVERGAKAAKTLKELATVVQADLDDKQGRGWHVVAGKDFAVDIRYATVMESDMLAPFESEVLSVCQRLAVTPDDSDVLCSTLKNWLTQQYGHTWHVVVSTGSRDLVGAVHANPGTLLDVVFAKALSSQTNKNPQHQQHVRFLVYQHGGFEASLDLITLLHRVCLVLAAMAGALFLFYRLSYRPECIENDTTCTDSDHVKAIAGDFGQFVATIVLVVLIGTASLLRVSRNAIRQKVKHV
;
A
#
# COMPACT_ATOMS: atom_id res chain seq x y z
N MET A 1 -43.40 -8.15 0.47
CA MET A 1 -42.20 -7.76 -0.32
C MET A 1 -41.70 -6.45 0.28
N PHE A 2 -40.59 -6.47 1.03
CA PHE A 2 -40.05 -5.28 1.68
C PHE A 2 -39.09 -4.58 0.72
N ALA A 3 -39.37 -3.33 0.36
CA ALA A 3 -38.46 -2.52 -0.43
C ALA A 3 -37.38 -1.93 0.49
N VAL A 4 -36.19 -2.51 0.46
CA VAL A 4 -35.01 -1.95 1.15
C VAL A 4 -34.21 -1.15 0.12
N SER A 5 -34.17 0.16 0.29
CA SER A 5 -33.42 1.05 -0.59
C SER A 5 -31.91 0.81 -0.45
N SER A 6 -31.23 0.59 -1.58
CA SER A 6 -29.77 0.38 -1.66
C SER A 6 -28.97 1.70 -1.71
N ARG A 7 -29.66 2.84 -1.69
CA ARG A 7 -29.09 4.20 -1.59
C ARG A 7 -29.89 5.00 -0.54
N PRO A 8 -29.29 5.96 0.19
CA PRO A 8 -30.01 6.77 1.17
C PRO A 8 -30.88 7.84 0.48
N THR A 9 -31.65 7.48 -0.54
CA THR A 9 -32.70 8.32 -1.10
C THR A 9 -34.02 7.87 -0.50
N VAL A 10 -34.21 8.23 0.77
CA VAL A 10 -35.53 8.18 1.38
C VAL A 10 -36.43 9.11 0.55
N PRO A 11 -37.60 8.66 0.05
CA PRO A 11 -38.52 9.53 -0.67
C PRO A 11 -38.77 10.83 0.10
N LEU A 12 -38.75 11.97 -0.61
CA LEU A 12 -38.83 13.30 0.03
C LEU A 12 -40.00 13.40 1.01
N ALA A 13 -41.14 12.80 0.67
CA ALA A 13 -42.32 12.74 1.52
C ALA A 13 -42.06 12.09 2.90
N LEU A 14 -41.26 11.03 2.96
CA LEU A 14 -40.86 10.36 4.20
C LEU A 14 -39.85 11.20 4.99
N GLN A 15 -38.91 11.87 4.32
CA GLN A 15 -37.98 12.79 4.97
C GLN A 15 -38.72 13.97 5.61
N THR A 16 -39.65 14.58 4.90
CA THR A 16 -40.41 15.73 5.42
C THR A 16 -41.32 15.32 6.60
N ALA A 17 -41.86 14.11 6.59
CA ALA A 17 -42.64 13.57 7.70
C ALA A 17 -41.78 13.40 8.97
N VAL A 18 -40.58 12.83 8.83
CA VAL A 18 -39.63 12.66 9.92
C VAL A 18 -39.13 14.00 10.46
N GLU A 19 -38.79 14.95 9.59
CA GLU A 19 -38.37 16.30 10.00
C GLU A 19 -39.44 17.06 10.77
N ARG A 20 -40.71 16.95 10.35
CA ARG A 20 -41.84 17.53 11.09
C ARG A 20 -42.02 16.84 12.44
N GLY A 21 -41.97 15.50 12.47
CA GLY A 21 -42.06 14.72 13.70
C GLY A 21 -40.95 15.07 14.70
N ALA A 22 -39.72 15.26 14.21
CA ALA A 22 -38.56 15.61 15.04
C ALA A 22 -38.66 17.02 15.65
N LYS A 23 -39.34 17.96 14.98
CA LYS A 23 -39.59 19.32 15.51
C LYS A 23 -40.69 19.34 16.57
N ALA A 24 -41.64 18.41 16.50
CA ALA A 24 -42.81 18.37 17.38
C ALA A 24 -42.62 17.47 18.62
N ALA A 25 -41.87 16.37 18.48
CA ALA A 25 -41.72 15.36 19.53
C ALA A 25 -40.57 15.68 20.50
N LYS A 26 -40.78 15.40 21.79
CA LYS A 26 -39.74 15.51 22.83
C LYS A 26 -39.14 14.15 23.20
N THR A 27 -39.84 13.07 22.88
CA THR A 27 -39.39 11.69 23.13
C THR A 27 -39.43 10.84 21.85
N LEU A 28 -38.64 9.76 21.81
CA LEU A 28 -38.60 8.84 20.66
C LEU A 28 -39.93 8.11 20.41
N LYS A 29 -40.68 7.84 21.48
CA LYS A 29 -42.02 7.26 21.37
C LYS A 29 -42.99 8.25 20.71
N GLU A 30 -42.94 9.51 21.12
CA GLU A 30 -43.72 10.58 20.48
C GLU A 30 -43.34 10.76 19.02
N LEU A 31 -42.04 10.73 18.70
CA LEU A 31 -41.54 10.82 17.33
C LEU A 31 -42.15 9.73 16.44
N ALA A 32 -42.10 8.48 16.89
CA ALA A 32 -42.68 7.36 16.15
C ALA A 32 -44.18 7.55 15.91
N THR A 33 -44.93 7.97 16.94
CA THR A 33 -46.38 8.19 16.83
C THR A 33 -46.74 9.35 15.91
N VAL A 34 -45.99 10.46 15.97
CA VAL A 34 -46.25 11.65 15.13
C VAL A 34 -45.93 11.35 13.67
N VAL A 35 -44.81 10.68 13.40
CA VAL A 35 -44.43 10.29 12.04
C VAL A 35 -45.41 9.26 11.48
N GLN A 36 -45.84 8.29 12.28
CA GLN A 36 -46.85 7.32 11.86
C GLN A 36 -48.17 8.00 11.50
N ALA A 37 -48.65 8.92 12.33
CA ALA A 37 -49.87 9.66 12.06
C ALA A 37 -49.77 10.53 10.79
N ASP A 38 -48.63 11.21 10.58
CA ASP A 38 -48.40 12.03 9.39
C ASP A 38 -48.37 11.20 8.10
N LEU A 39 -47.83 9.97 8.18
CA LEU A 39 -47.79 9.04 7.04
C LEU A 39 -49.12 8.36 6.79
N ASP A 40 -49.84 7.95 7.83
CA ASP A 40 -51.18 7.38 7.70
C ASP A 40 -52.17 8.39 7.08
N ASP A 41 -52.00 9.68 7.40
CA ASP A 41 -52.84 10.77 6.85
C ASP A 41 -52.47 11.10 5.38
N LYS A 42 -51.18 11.19 5.06
CA LYS A 42 -50.72 11.67 3.73
C LYS A 42 -50.45 10.57 2.71
N GLN A 43 -50.16 9.36 3.15
CA GLN A 43 -49.74 8.23 2.31
C GLN A 43 -50.65 7.01 2.48
N GLY A 44 -51.74 7.14 3.24
CA GLY A 44 -52.70 6.08 3.50
C GLY A 44 -52.33 5.21 4.69
N ARG A 45 -53.33 4.55 5.28
CA ARG A 45 -53.20 3.82 6.54
C ARG A 45 -52.39 2.52 6.41
N GLY A 46 -51.68 2.17 7.48
CA GLY A 46 -51.00 0.88 7.63
C GLY A 46 -49.50 1.00 7.88
N TRP A 47 -49.01 2.21 8.14
CA TRP A 47 -47.61 2.43 8.48
C TRP A 47 -47.35 2.00 9.92
N HIS A 48 -46.21 1.35 10.13
CA HIS A 48 -45.69 1.06 11.47
C HIS A 48 -44.33 1.74 11.58
N VAL A 49 -44.21 2.70 12.51
CA VAL A 49 -42.97 3.47 12.70
C VAL A 49 -42.33 3.06 14.01
N VAL A 50 -41.05 2.71 13.95
CA VAL A 50 -40.24 2.35 15.12
C VAL A 50 -39.07 3.33 15.18
N ALA A 51 -38.93 4.02 16.31
CA ALA A 51 -37.84 4.95 16.57
C ALA A 51 -37.11 4.56 17.84
N GLY A 52 -35.78 4.54 17.80
CA GLY A 52 -34.93 4.26 18.95
C GLY A 52 -33.61 4.98 18.83
N LYS A 53 -32.98 5.26 19.98
CA LYS A 53 -31.71 6.01 20.08
C LYS A 53 -30.58 5.34 19.29
N ASP A 54 -30.65 4.01 19.18
CA ASP A 54 -29.66 3.17 18.49
C ASP A 54 -30.20 2.59 17.16
N PHE A 55 -31.43 2.95 16.76
CA PHE A 55 -32.03 2.51 15.49
C PHE A 55 -31.45 3.23 14.26
N ALA A 56 -30.51 4.17 14.49
CA ALA A 56 -29.68 4.81 13.48
C ALA A 56 -28.20 4.81 13.85
N VAL A 57 -27.71 3.81 14.61
CA VAL A 57 -26.32 3.39 14.39
C VAL A 57 -26.34 2.67 13.06
N ASP A 58 -26.04 3.38 11.99
CA ASP A 58 -25.93 2.76 10.69
C ASP A 58 -24.81 1.72 10.75
N ILE A 59 -25.25 0.45 10.77
CA ILE A 59 -24.44 -0.77 10.85
C ILE A 59 -23.60 -0.94 9.56
N ARG A 60 -23.61 0.05 8.66
CA ARG A 60 -22.95 0.05 7.35
C ARG A 60 -21.87 1.11 7.18
N TYR A 61 -21.64 2.01 8.14
CA TYR A 61 -20.53 2.96 8.01
C TYR A 61 -19.21 2.25 8.30
N ALA A 62 -18.59 1.75 7.23
CA ALA A 62 -17.14 1.69 7.16
C ALA A 62 -16.61 3.09 7.50
N THR A 63 -15.86 3.21 8.58
CA THR A 63 -15.10 4.43 8.87
C THR A 63 -13.73 4.25 8.24
N VAL A 64 -13.49 4.92 7.11
CA VAL A 64 -12.16 4.98 6.50
C VAL A 64 -11.30 5.88 7.39
N MET A 65 -10.28 5.29 8.00
CA MET A 65 -9.35 5.99 8.89
C MET A 65 -8.26 6.67 8.06
N GLU A 66 -7.71 5.92 7.11
CA GLU A 66 -6.67 6.39 6.18
C GLU A 66 -6.82 5.64 4.86
N SER A 67 -6.72 6.34 3.74
CA SER A 67 -6.73 5.74 2.40
C SER A 67 -5.83 6.56 1.48
N ASP A 68 -5.00 5.86 0.72
CA ASP A 68 -4.26 6.39 -0.42
C ASP A 68 -4.74 5.73 -1.73
N MET A 69 -5.84 4.97 -1.70
CA MET A 69 -6.37 4.28 -2.87
C MET A 69 -7.15 5.20 -3.81
N LEU A 70 -7.15 4.87 -5.11
CA LEU A 70 -8.05 5.52 -6.07
C LEU A 70 -9.51 5.16 -5.77
N ALA A 71 -10.40 6.15 -5.76
CA ALA A 71 -11.83 6.00 -5.43
C ALA A 71 -12.56 4.77 -6.05
N PRO A 72 -12.43 4.44 -7.35
CA PRO A 72 -13.10 3.25 -7.91
C PRO A 72 -12.55 1.95 -7.29
N PHE A 73 -11.23 1.88 -7.11
CA PHE A 73 -10.56 0.73 -6.52
C PHE A 73 -10.89 0.60 -5.03
N GLU A 74 -10.85 1.71 -4.29
CA GLU A 74 -11.24 1.77 -2.88
C GLU A 74 -12.65 1.21 -2.67
N SER A 75 -13.62 1.66 -3.48
CA SER A 75 -15.02 1.23 -3.36
C SER A 75 -15.22 -0.28 -3.54
N GLU A 76 -14.42 -0.90 -4.40
CA GLU A 76 -14.46 -2.34 -4.63
C GLU A 76 -13.92 -3.11 -3.43
N VAL A 77 -12.74 -2.70 -2.92
CA VAL A 77 -12.12 -3.30 -1.73
C VAL A 77 -13.01 -3.12 -0.50
N LEU A 78 -13.60 -1.94 -0.31
CA LEU A 78 -14.55 -1.64 0.76
C LEU A 78 -15.75 -2.59 0.75
N SER A 79 -16.31 -2.86 -0.43
CA SER A 79 -17.46 -3.77 -0.56
C SER A 79 -17.14 -5.20 -0.15
N VAL A 80 -15.91 -5.66 -0.43
CA VAL A 80 -15.43 -6.99 -0.04
C VAL A 80 -15.16 -7.04 1.46
N CYS A 81 -14.48 -6.03 2.01
CA CYS A 81 -14.25 -5.92 3.45
C CYS A 81 -15.56 -5.88 4.23
N GLN A 82 -16.57 -5.16 3.72
CA GLN A 82 -17.90 -5.10 4.33
C GLN A 82 -18.57 -6.49 4.34
N ARG A 83 -18.48 -7.23 3.22
CA ARG A 83 -19.02 -8.60 3.15
C ARG A 83 -18.33 -9.51 4.15
N LEU A 84 -17.02 -9.39 4.30
CA LEU A 84 -16.23 -10.19 5.24
C LEU A 84 -16.48 -9.80 6.71
N ALA A 85 -16.71 -8.51 7.00
CA ALA A 85 -16.97 -8.02 8.36
C ALA A 85 -18.28 -8.57 8.96
N VAL A 86 -19.25 -8.93 8.11
CA VAL A 86 -20.55 -9.49 8.54
C VAL A 86 -20.43 -10.99 8.85
N THR A 87 -19.46 -11.69 8.29
CA THR A 87 -19.28 -13.12 8.51
C THR A 87 -18.74 -13.38 9.93
N PRO A 88 -19.30 -14.35 10.69
CA PRO A 88 -18.85 -14.66 12.03
C PRO A 88 -17.56 -15.53 12.04
N ASP A 89 -16.62 -15.24 11.15
CA ASP A 89 -15.37 -15.98 11.02
C ASP A 89 -14.25 -15.39 11.88
N ASP A 90 -13.25 -16.22 12.18
CA ASP A 90 -12.03 -15.80 12.89
C ASP A 90 -11.21 -14.82 12.06
N SER A 91 -10.47 -13.93 12.72
CA SER A 91 -9.63 -12.89 12.08
C SER A 91 -8.66 -13.48 11.04
N ASP A 92 -8.14 -14.68 11.27
CA ASP A 92 -7.21 -15.36 10.37
C ASP A 92 -7.88 -15.82 9.06
N VAL A 93 -9.13 -16.26 9.15
CA VAL A 93 -9.95 -16.65 7.98
C VAL A 93 -10.32 -15.40 7.17
N LEU A 94 -10.72 -14.31 7.84
CA LEU A 94 -11.01 -13.04 7.19
C LEU A 94 -9.77 -12.48 6.46
N CYS A 95 -8.61 -12.52 7.13
CA CYS A 95 -7.34 -12.06 6.60
C CYS A 95 -6.91 -12.85 5.36
N SER A 96 -6.89 -14.19 5.46
CA SER A 96 -6.49 -15.05 4.36
C SER A 96 -7.44 -14.95 3.16
N THR A 97 -8.75 -14.84 3.41
CA THR A 97 -9.76 -14.69 2.36
C THR A 97 -9.58 -13.38 1.59
N LEU A 98 -9.43 -12.26 2.30
CA LEU A 98 -9.23 -10.95 1.67
C LEU A 98 -7.91 -10.89 0.91
N LYS A 99 -6.83 -11.43 1.49
CA LYS A 99 -5.52 -11.49 0.85
C LYS A 99 -5.54 -12.31 -0.44
N ASN A 100 -6.20 -13.47 -0.42
CA ASN A 100 -6.31 -14.34 -1.59
C ASN A 100 -7.10 -13.65 -2.71
N TRP A 101 -8.20 -12.98 -2.37
CA TRP A 101 -8.98 -12.22 -3.35
C TRP A 101 -8.16 -11.07 -3.97
N LEU A 102 -7.47 -10.26 -3.16
CA LEU A 102 -6.61 -9.18 -3.63
C LEU A 102 -5.48 -9.70 -4.54
N THR A 103 -4.87 -10.83 -4.16
CA THR A 103 -3.79 -11.44 -4.94
C THR A 103 -4.28 -11.98 -6.28
N GLN A 104 -5.49 -12.53 -6.32
CA GLN A 104 -6.11 -13.03 -7.56
C GLN A 104 -6.50 -11.89 -8.51
N GLN A 105 -7.03 -10.79 -7.99
CA GLN A 105 -7.50 -9.67 -8.81
C GLN A 105 -6.39 -8.71 -9.24
N TYR A 106 -5.45 -8.41 -8.34
CA TYR A 106 -4.46 -7.34 -8.53
C TYR A 106 -3.00 -7.82 -8.45
N GLY A 107 -2.77 -9.13 -8.35
CA GLY A 107 -1.44 -9.74 -8.31
C GLY A 107 -0.78 -9.69 -6.93
N HIS A 108 0.43 -10.25 -6.83
CA HIS A 108 1.23 -10.24 -5.58
C HIS A 108 1.84 -8.84 -5.31
N THR A 109 2.29 -8.46 -4.10
CA THR A 109 2.20 -9.07 -2.78
C THR A 109 1.37 -8.17 -1.85
N TRP A 110 0.14 -8.60 -1.54
CA TRP A 110 -0.74 -7.88 -0.62
C TRP A 110 -0.52 -8.31 0.82
N HIS A 111 -0.55 -7.32 1.71
CA HIS A 111 -0.56 -7.50 3.14
C HIS A 111 -1.91 -7.05 3.69
N VAL A 112 -2.50 -7.90 4.50
CA VAL A 112 -3.80 -7.68 5.13
C VAL A 112 -3.62 -7.96 6.61
N VAL A 113 -4.15 -7.07 7.44
CA VAL A 113 -4.22 -7.23 8.89
C VAL A 113 -5.67 -7.00 9.29
N VAL A 114 -6.23 -7.95 10.03
CA VAL A 114 -7.60 -7.87 10.53
C VAL A 114 -7.56 -7.96 12.05
N SER A 115 -8.17 -6.99 12.71
CA SER A 115 -8.39 -7.04 14.17
C SER A 115 -9.88 -7.13 14.43
N THR A 116 -10.29 -8.21 15.11
CA THR A 116 -11.65 -8.41 15.60
C THR A 116 -11.67 -8.14 17.11
N GLY A 117 -12.47 -7.16 17.55
CA GLY A 117 -12.65 -6.82 18.97
C GLY A 117 -12.03 -5.48 19.37
N SER A 118 -11.83 -5.27 20.68
CA SER A 118 -11.36 -3.98 21.26
C SER A 118 -9.86 -3.73 21.11
N ARG A 119 -9.17 -4.48 20.25
CA ARG A 119 -7.72 -4.32 20.04
C ARG A 119 -7.50 -3.32 18.93
N ASP A 120 -7.08 -2.13 19.32
CA ASP A 120 -6.64 -1.11 18.37
C ASP A 120 -5.34 -1.54 17.72
N LEU A 121 -5.35 -1.57 16.38
CA LEU A 121 -4.14 -1.71 15.59
C LEU A 121 -3.43 -0.37 15.57
N VAL A 122 -2.18 -0.33 16.02
CA VAL A 122 -1.32 0.85 15.94
C VAL A 122 -0.04 0.43 15.26
N GLY A 123 0.24 1.01 14.09
CA GLY A 123 1.45 0.74 13.36
C GLY A 123 1.60 1.68 12.18
N ALA A 124 2.77 2.27 12.02
CA ALA A 124 3.15 2.92 10.78
C ALA A 124 3.59 1.84 9.79
N VAL A 125 2.92 1.77 8.64
CA VAL A 125 3.18 0.75 7.63
C VAL A 125 3.76 1.41 6.38
N HIS A 126 4.79 0.79 5.82
CA HIS A 126 5.33 1.20 4.54
C HIS A 126 4.52 0.57 3.40
N ALA A 127 3.59 1.34 2.84
CA ALA A 127 2.74 0.92 1.72
C ALA A 127 3.23 1.52 0.41
N ASN A 128 3.00 0.80 -0.70
CA ASN A 128 3.13 1.39 -2.03
C ASN A 128 2.09 2.50 -2.22
N PRO A 129 2.44 3.62 -2.88
CA PRO A 129 1.50 4.70 -3.11
C PRO A 129 0.31 4.19 -3.95
N GLY A 130 -0.90 4.63 -3.64
CA GLY A 130 -2.11 4.18 -4.33
C GLY A 130 -2.75 2.92 -3.75
N THR A 131 -2.17 2.30 -2.72
CA THR A 131 -2.53 0.92 -2.31
C THR A 131 -2.88 0.74 -0.83
N LEU A 132 -2.79 1.80 -0.02
CA LEU A 132 -3.10 1.76 1.41
C LEU A 132 -4.59 1.99 1.65
N LEU A 133 -5.20 1.14 2.48
CA LEU A 133 -6.56 1.32 3.00
C LEU A 133 -6.65 0.82 4.44
N ASP A 134 -7.10 1.69 5.33
CA ASP A 134 -7.39 1.40 6.72
C ASP A 134 -8.84 1.75 7.04
N VAL A 135 -9.60 0.75 7.48
CA VAL A 135 -11.05 0.84 7.66
C VAL A 135 -11.52 0.12 8.90
N VAL A 136 -12.47 0.74 9.58
CA VAL A 136 -13.14 0.18 10.76
C VAL A 136 -14.63 -0.04 10.46
N PHE A 137 -15.11 -1.25 10.70
CA PHE A 137 -16.53 -1.59 10.70
C PHE A 137 -17.04 -1.78 12.13
N ALA A 138 -18.15 -1.14 12.48
CA ALA A 138 -18.84 -1.44 13.73
C ALA A 138 -19.72 -2.69 13.56
N LYS A 139 -19.43 -3.75 14.33
CA LYS A 139 -20.27 -4.94 14.35
C LYS A 139 -21.47 -4.66 15.25
N ALA A 140 -22.68 -4.66 14.69
CA ALA A 140 -23.88 -4.65 15.51
C ALA A 140 -23.92 -5.93 16.34
N LEU A 141 -23.83 -5.82 17.66
CA LEU A 141 -24.06 -6.96 18.55
C LEU A 141 -25.49 -7.44 18.35
N SER A 142 -25.66 -8.65 17.82
CA SER A 142 -26.93 -9.36 17.89
C SER A 142 -27.31 -9.50 19.37
N SER A 143 -28.49 -9.01 19.73
CA SER A 143 -29.04 -9.06 21.07
C SER A 143 -28.99 -10.47 21.67
N GLN A 144 -28.08 -10.69 22.63
CA GLN A 144 -28.23 -11.74 23.62
C GLN A 144 -28.02 -11.16 25.02
N THR A 145 -29.15 -11.03 25.71
CA THR A 145 -29.36 -11.15 27.15
C THR A 145 -28.12 -11.42 28.00
N ASN A 146 -27.53 -10.39 28.60
CA ASN A 146 -27.54 -10.18 30.05
C ASN A 146 -26.64 -9.01 30.44
N LYS A 147 -27.08 -8.33 31.49
CA LYS A 147 -26.47 -7.22 32.21
C LYS A 147 -24.93 -7.21 32.19
N ASN A 148 -24.35 -6.33 31.37
CA ASN A 148 -23.16 -5.51 31.63
C ASN A 148 -22.94 -4.56 30.44
N PRO A 149 -22.37 -3.36 30.63
CA PRO A 149 -22.23 -2.37 29.58
C PRO A 149 -21.44 -2.93 28.39
N GLN A 150 -22.09 -2.84 27.23
CA GLN A 150 -21.71 -3.40 25.93
C GLN A 150 -20.32 -2.92 25.50
N HIS A 151 -19.35 -3.84 25.36
CA HIS A 151 -18.19 -3.60 24.50
C HIS A 151 -18.69 -3.65 23.06
N GLN A 152 -18.74 -2.50 22.37
CA GLN A 152 -18.95 -2.45 20.93
C GLN A 152 -17.81 -3.22 20.26
N GLN A 153 -18.14 -4.28 19.53
CA GLN A 153 -17.16 -5.05 18.78
C GLN A 153 -16.93 -4.35 17.45
N HIS A 154 -15.70 -3.88 17.22
CA HIS A 154 -15.29 -3.31 15.94
C HIS A 154 -14.41 -4.32 15.20
N VAL A 155 -14.49 -4.33 13.87
CA VAL A 155 -13.62 -5.09 13.00
C VAL A 155 -12.83 -4.09 12.16
N ARG A 156 -11.51 -4.05 12.34
CA ARG A 156 -10.62 -3.18 11.58
C ARG A 156 -9.86 -3.97 10.53
N PHE A 157 -9.83 -3.47 9.31
CA PHE A 157 -9.06 -4.00 8.19
C PHE A 157 -8.01 -2.97 7.80
N LEU A 158 -6.75 -3.40 7.82
CA LEU A 158 -5.64 -2.65 7.26
C LEU A 158 -5.09 -3.44 6.07
N VAL A 159 -5.13 -2.82 4.89
CA VAL A 159 -4.76 -3.42 3.61
C VAL A 159 -3.72 -2.52 2.97
N TYR A 160 -2.62 -3.12 2.51
CA TYR A 160 -1.61 -2.42 1.74
C TYR A 160 -0.89 -3.38 0.81
N GLN A 161 -0.45 -2.87 -0.34
CA GLN A 161 0.47 -3.61 -1.18
C GLN A 161 1.89 -3.19 -0.79
N HIS A 162 2.72 -4.19 -0.51
CA HIS A 162 4.15 -3.97 -0.39
C HIS A 162 4.85 -5.10 -1.13
N GLY A 163 5.26 -4.79 -2.35
CA GLY A 163 6.32 -5.56 -2.98
C GLY A 163 7.59 -5.22 -2.23
N GLY A 164 8.31 -6.21 -1.70
CA GLY A 164 9.70 -6.01 -1.25
C GLY A 164 10.67 -5.57 -2.36
N PHE A 165 10.12 -5.08 -3.47
CA PHE A 165 10.76 -4.48 -4.61
C PHE A 165 10.94 -2.99 -4.34
N GLU A 166 11.89 -2.66 -3.47
CA GLU A 166 12.49 -1.33 -3.49
C GLU A 166 13.26 -1.20 -4.81
N ALA A 167 12.58 -0.77 -5.87
CA ALA A 167 13.16 -0.58 -7.20
C ALA A 167 14.45 0.27 -7.15
N SER A 168 14.54 1.18 -6.17
CA SER A 168 15.74 1.95 -5.87
C SER A 168 16.88 1.09 -5.34
N LEU A 169 16.65 0.20 -4.36
CA LEU A 169 17.68 -0.70 -3.84
C LEU A 169 18.14 -1.70 -4.90
N ASP A 170 17.22 -2.20 -5.73
CA ASP A 170 17.57 -3.20 -6.75
C ASP A 170 18.29 -2.56 -7.96
N LEU A 171 17.95 -1.32 -8.31
CA LEU A 171 18.73 -0.55 -9.28
C LEU A 171 20.14 -0.26 -8.75
N ILE A 172 20.28 0.09 -7.47
CA ILE A 172 21.57 0.34 -6.82
C ILE A 172 22.40 -0.95 -6.74
N THR A 173 21.79 -2.11 -6.45
CA THR A 173 22.50 -3.41 -6.41
C THR A 173 22.94 -3.83 -7.81
N LEU A 174 22.09 -3.65 -8.82
CA LEU A 174 22.40 -3.92 -10.21
C LEU A 174 23.53 -3.02 -10.71
N LEU A 175 23.47 -1.71 -10.44
CA LEU A 175 24.51 -0.76 -10.80
C LEU A 175 25.85 -1.12 -10.15
N HIS A 176 25.85 -1.51 -8.87
CA HIS A 176 27.06 -1.97 -8.19
C HIS A 176 27.68 -3.21 -8.86
N ARG A 177 26.85 -4.19 -9.24
CA ARG A 177 27.30 -5.40 -9.96
C ARG A 177 27.89 -5.05 -11.32
N VAL A 178 27.24 -4.16 -12.07
CA VAL A 178 27.73 -3.69 -13.38
C VAL A 178 29.06 -2.94 -13.25
N CYS A 179 29.19 -2.03 -12.27
CA CYS A 179 30.44 -1.31 -12.03
C CYS A 179 31.62 -2.27 -11.70
N LEU A 180 31.38 -3.32 -10.92
CA LEU A 180 32.41 -4.32 -10.62
C LEU A 180 32.85 -5.11 -11.86
N VAL A 181 31.91 -5.49 -12.73
CA VAL A 181 32.24 -6.19 -13.99
C VAL A 181 33.06 -5.28 -14.90
N LEU A 182 32.66 -4.01 -15.05
CA LEU A 182 33.42 -3.05 -15.85
C LEU A 182 34.82 -2.79 -15.26
N ALA A 183 34.96 -2.73 -13.94
CA ALA A 183 36.26 -2.60 -13.28
C ALA A 183 37.14 -3.83 -13.55
N ALA A 184 36.58 -5.04 -13.49
CA ALA A 184 37.31 -6.26 -13.82
C ALA A 184 37.78 -6.29 -15.29
N MET A 185 36.91 -5.86 -16.23
CA MET A 185 37.28 -5.75 -17.66
C MET A 185 38.37 -4.70 -17.88
N ALA A 186 38.27 -3.54 -17.24
CA ALA A 186 39.30 -2.49 -17.31
C ALA A 186 40.64 -2.98 -16.73
N GLY A 187 40.60 -3.74 -15.63
CA GLY A 187 41.78 -4.38 -15.04
C GLY A 187 42.41 -5.43 -15.98
N ALA A 188 41.60 -6.25 -16.66
CA ALA A 188 42.08 -7.21 -17.65
C ALA A 188 42.73 -6.51 -18.86
N LEU A 189 42.13 -5.42 -19.35
CA LEU A 189 42.72 -4.60 -20.40
C LEU A 189 44.03 -3.94 -19.95
N PHE A 190 44.09 -3.42 -18.72
CA PHE A 190 45.32 -2.87 -18.15
C PHE A 190 46.43 -3.92 -18.09
N LEU A 191 46.14 -5.14 -17.61
CA LEU A 191 47.10 -6.24 -17.59
C LEU A 191 47.52 -6.65 -19.01
N PHE A 192 46.59 -6.70 -19.96
CA PHE A 192 46.89 -6.99 -21.36
C PHE A 192 47.83 -5.94 -21.97
N TYR A 193 47.55 -4.65 -21.76
CA TYR A 193 48.43 -3.57 -22.21
C TYR A 193 49.79 -3.67 -21.54
N ARG A 194 49.86 -3.87 -20.21
CA ARG A 194 51.13 -3.98 -19.48
C ARG A 194 51.96 -5.19 -19.91
N LEU A 195 51.34 -6.33 -20.18
CA LEU A 195 52.03 -7.55 -20.63
C LEU A 195 52.44 -7.47 -22.12
N SER A 196 51.71 -6.71 -22.93
CA SER A 196 52.03 -6.48 -24.33
C SER A 196 52.98 -5.29 -24.54
N TYR A 197 53.19 -4.48 -23.50
CA TYR A 197 54.03 -3.29 -23.53
C TYR A 197 55.50 -3.68 -23.59
N ARG A 198 56.13 -3.45 -24.75
CA ARG A 198 57.58 -3.58 -24.92
C ARG A 198 58.20 -2.18 -24.91
N PRO A 199 58.80 -1.73 -23.79
CA PRO A 199 59.41 -0.40 -23.70
C PRO A 199 60.62 -0.23 -24.62
N GLU A 200 61.26 -1.35 -25.00
CA GLU A 200 62.42 -1.40 -25.90
C GLU A 200 62.12 -0.88 -27.31
N CYS A 201 60.85 -0.83 -27.74
CA CYS A 201 60.45 -0.35 -29.06
C CYS A 201 59.92 1.10 -29.06
N ILE A 202 60.14 1.86 -27.98
CA ILE A 202 59.75 3.28 -27.86
C ILE A 202 60.89 4.20 -28.29
N GLU A 203 62.12 3.82 -27.94
CA GLU A 203 63.30 4.45 -28.53
C GLU A 203 63.52 3.83 -29.91
N ASN A 204 63.84 4.69 -30.88
CA ASN A 204 63.82 4.39 -32.30
C ASN A 204 65.06 3.56 -32.68
N ASP A 205 65.17 2.36 -32.11
CA ASP A 205 66.31 1.47 -32.30
C ASP A 205 65.99 0.43 -33.38
N THR A 206 67.01 0.10 -34.17
CA THR A 206 66.90 -0.58 -35.48
C THR A 206 66.34 -2.01 -35.47
N THR A 207 65.87 -2.49 -34.31
CA THR A 207 65.41 -3.86 -34.07
C THR A 207 63.88 -4.01 -34.05
N CYS A 208 63.10 -2.93 -33.99
CA CYS A 208 61.64 -2.98 -33.93
C CYS A 208 60.98 -2.59 -35.27
N THR A 209 59.87 -3.25 -35.62
CA THR A 209 59.09 -2.88 -36.82
C THR A 209 58.18 -1.68 -36.53
N ASP A 210 57.85 -0.89 -37.55
CA ASP A 210 56.92 0.26 -37.42
C ASP A 210 55.58 -0.14 -36.77
N SER A 211 55.12 -1.37 -37.01
CA SER A 211 53.90 -1.92 -36.42
C SER A 211 54.00 -2.15 -34.91
N ASP A 212 55.20 -2.42 -34.39
CA ASP A 212 55.45 -2.63 -32.98
C ASP A 212 55.66 -1.29 -32.26
N HIS A 213 56.24 -0.29 -32.94
CA HIS A 213 56.35 1.08 -32.43
C HIS A 213 54.97 1.74 -32.26
N VAL A 214 54.05 1.57 -33.22
CA VAL A 214 52.66 2.08 -33.11
C VAL A 214 51.91 1.41 -31.96
N LYS A 215 52.10 0.10 -31.75
CA LYS A 215 51.51 -0.64 -30.62
C LYS A 215 52.08 -0.18 -29.28
N ALA A 216 53.38 0.14 -29.20
CA ALA A 216 54.02 0.62 -27.99
C ALA A 216 53.49 2.01 -27.57
N ILE A 217 53.37 2.95 -28.51
CA ILE A 217 52.79 4.28 -28.24
C ILE A 217 51.30 4.15 -27.85
N ALA A 218 50.54 3.33 -28.58
CA ALA A 218 49.13 3.09 -28.26
C ALA A 218 48.95 2.40 -26.89
N GLY A 219 49.93 1.59 -26.49
CA GLY A 219 49.97 0.92 -25.19
C GLY A 219 50.12 1.90 -24.02
N ASP A 220 51.00 2.90 -24.11
CA ASP A 220 51.21 3.87 -23.03
C ASP A 220 49.97 4.75 -22.79
N PHE A 221 49.41 5.30 -23.87
CA PHE A 221 48.16 6.06 -23.81
C PHE A 221 46.97 5.18 -23.38
N GLY A 222 46.87 3.96 -23.89
CA GLY A 222 45.84 2.99 -23.51
C GLY A 222 45.92 2.58 -22.05
N GLN A 223 47.13 2.41 -21.51
CA GLN A 223 47.37 2.10 -20.11
C GLN A 223 46.99 3.27 -19.19
N PHE A 224 47.29 4.51 -19.58
CA PHE A 224 46.86 5.70 -18.86
C PHE A 224 45.32 5.80 -18.77
N VAL A 225 44.64 5.67 -19.93
CA VAL A 225 43.17 5.72 -20.00
C VAL A 225 42.54 4.58 -19.20
N ALA A 226 43.04 3.35 -19.34
CA ALA A 226 42.54 2.19 -18.59
C ALA A 226 42.69 2.38 -17.07
N THR A 227 43.80 2.97 -16.62
CA THR A 227 44.03 3.25 -15.19
C THR A 227 43.04 4.28 -14.65
N ILE A 228 42.78 5.36 -15.38
CA ILE A 228 41.78 6.36 -14.99
C ILE A 228 40.39 5.73 -14.91
N VAL A 229 39.99 4.97 -15.92
CA VAL A 229 38.68 4.29 -15.95
C VAL A 229 38.54 3.33 -14.77
N LEU A 230 39.58 2.55 -14.45
CA LEU A 230 39.57 1.64 -13.31
C LEU A 230 39.39 2.39 -11.98
N VAL A 231 40.15 3.47 -11.76
CA VAL A 231 40.05 4.27 -10.52
C VAL A 231 38.67 4.91 -10.39
N VAL A 232 38.12 5.45 -11.46
CA VAL A 232 36.76 6.04 -11.47
C VAL A 232 35.71 4.97 -11.17
N LEU A 233 35.79 3.79 -11.77
CA LEU A 233 34.83 2.70 -11.54
C LEU A 233 34.90 2.14 -10.11
N ILE A 234 36.10 2.02 -9.54
CA ILE A 234 36.27 1.61 -8.13
C ILE A 234 35.74 2.69 -7.19
N GLY A 235 35.99 3.96 -7.50
CA GLY A 235 35.48 5.11 -6.74
C GLY A 235 33.95 5.17 -6.75
N THR A 236 33.32 5.04 -7.92
CA THR A 236 31.85 5.02 -8.04
C THR A 236 31.25 3.80 -7.36
N ALA A 237 31.84 2.60 -7.49
CA ALA A 237 31.38 1.40 -6.79
C ALA A 237 31.46 1.55 -5.25
N SER A 238 32.49 2.23 -4.74
CA SER A 238 32.64 2.52 -3.31
C SER A 238 31.61 3.52 -2.81
N LEU A 239 31.36 4.59 -3.57
CA LEU A 239 30.32 5.58 -3.26
C LEU A 239 28.92 4.96 -3.26
N LEU A 240 28.62 4.07 -4.22
CA LEU A 240 27.35 3.34 -4.28
C LEU A 240 27.16 2.40 -3.07
N ARG A 241 28.24 1.84 -2.54
CA ARG A 241 28.18 1.01 -1.32
C ARG A 241 27.89 1.85 -0.09
N VAL A 242 28.50 3.04 0.02
CA VAL A 242 28.26 3.98 1.13
C VAL A 242 26.85 4.55 1.08
N SER A 243 26.38 4.96 -0.10
CA SER A 243 25.02 5.49 -0.28
C SER A 243 23.96 4.45 0.10
N ARG A 244 24.15 3.17 -0.28
CA ARG A 244 23.29 2.06 0.13
C ARG A 244 23.19 1.92 1.66
N ASN A 245 24.32 2.03 2.36
CA ASN A 245 24.35 1.91 3.81
C ASN A 245 23.68 3.11 4.49
N ALA A 246 23.88 4.32 3.96
CA ALA A 246 23.25 5.55 4.46
C ALA A 246 21.72 5.52 4.26
N ILE A 247 21.23 5.06 3.10
CA ILE A 247 19.80 4.90 2.83
C ILE A 247 19.19 3.87 3.80
N ARG A 248 19.82 2.70 3.99
CA ARG A 248 19.35 1.69 4.97
C ARG A 248 19.31 2.21 6.40
N GLN A 249 20.23 3.09 6.79
CA GLN A 249 20.21 3.70 8.12
C GLN A 249 19.08 4.72 8.28
N LYS A 250 18.78 5.52 7.25
CA LYS A 250 17.66 6.45 7.28
C LYS A 250 16.31 5.73 7.32
N VAL A 251 16.16 4.60 6.62
CA VAL A 251 14.94 3.78 6.65
C VAL A 251 14.69 3.14 8.02
N LYS A 252 15.72 2.89 8.84
CA LYS A 252 15.56 2.32 10.20
C LYS A 252 15.12 3.34 11.26
N HIS A 253 15.18 4.64 10.97
CA HIS A 253 14.90 5.71 11.92
C HIS A 253 13.59 6.47 11.62
N VAL A 254 12.82 6.00 10.65
CA VAL A 254 11.43 6.41 10.39
C VAL A 254 10.52 5.29 10.85
#